data_AF-A0A1G6C1G8-F1
#
_entry.id   AF-A0A1G6C1G8-F1
#
_cell.length_a   1.000
_cell.length_b   1.000
_cell.length_c   1.000
_cell.angle_alpha   90.00
_cell.angle_beta   90.00
_cell.angle_gamma   90.00
#
_symmetry.space_group_name_H-M   'P 1'
#
loop_
_entity.id
_entity.type
_entity.pdbx_description
1 polymer ?
#
loop_
_entity_poly.entity_id
_entity_poly.type
_entity_poly.pdbx_seq_one_letter_code
_entity_poly.pdbx_strand_id
1 'polypeptide(L)'
;MFVTEGYIDKWKAVLRVRECIVIWPESKEIPSELSELHAVILHREPRLGFAEFFRDNGITYNREPVSFKTVNGAFICDGAKIGSNCKIFAGAYIDSEVVIGDNCYIGSGVKLIGSVKIGNNCIIRENTVIGSDGLTTRRDKNGKIVTIPQFGGVTIEDNVQIGALTVIGKGAIDDTVIHSGSRVDNSCFISHNVQIGEDTLVVGETIMFGSSSTGKQAYISGNSTIREGIAIGEKALIGMGSVVVKPVPDGAVVKGNPAK
;
A
#
# COMPACT_ATOMS: atom_id res chain seq x y z
N MET A 1 8.55 -1.34 16.68
CA MET A 1 7.08 -1.36 16.75
C MET A 1 6.59 -0.35 17.77
N PHE A 2 5.29 -0.05 17.79
CA PHE A 2 4.69 0.75 18.86
C PHE A 2 3.33 0.16 19.26
N VAL A 3 2.94 0.37 20.51
CA VAL A 3 1.57 0.13 21.00
C VAL A 3 1.02 1.46 21.46
N THR A 4 -0.19 1.84 21.04
CA THR A 4 -0.85 3.05 21.55
C THR A 4 -1.86 2.69 22.62
N GLU A 5 -2.24 3.66 23.46
CA GLU A 5 -3.22 3.44 24.53
C GLU A 5 -4.55 2.85 24.02
N GLY A 6 -5.04 3.33 22.87
CA GLY A 6 -6.30 2.85 22.27
C GLY A 6 -6.26 1.40 21.79
N TYR A 7 -5.08 0.78 21.70
CA TYR A 7 -4.90 -0.63 21.33
C TYR A 7 -4.18 -1.43 22.41
N ILE A 8 -4.15 -0.93 23.65
CA ILE A 8 -3.41 -1.60 24.74
C ILE A 8 -3.93 -3.02 24.96
N ASP A 9 -5.24 -3.27 24.85
CA ASP A 9 -5.82 -4.60 25.03
C ASP A 9 -5.36 -5.62 23.98
N LYS A 10 -4.75 -5.17 22.88
CA LYS A 10 -4.22 -6.01 21.80
C LYS A 10 -2.70 -6.18 21.87
N TRP A 11 -2.04 -5.68 22.92
CA TRP A 11 -0.56 -5.65 23.01
C TRP A 11 0.09 -7.03 22.86
N LYS A 12 -0.59 -8.11 23.28
CA LYS A 12 -0.08 -9.49 23.17
C LYS A 12 0.21 -9.93 21.73
N ALA A 13 -0.31 -9.21 20.72
CA ALA A 13 0.09 -9.43 19.33
C ALA A 13 1.61 -9.25 19.11
N VAL A 14 2.26 -8.41 19.92
CA VAL A 14 3.71 -8.15 19.87
C VAL A 14 4.53 -9.39 20.26
N LEU A 15 3.99 -10.28 21.10
CA LEU A 15 4.66 -11.51 21.54
C LEU A 15 4.87 -12.54 20.40
N ARG A 16 4.29 -12.30 19.22
CA ARG A 16 4.50 -13.15 18.03
C ARG A 16 5.87 -12.93 17.38
N VAL A 17 6.57 -11.87 17.75
CA VAL A 17 7.93 -11.56 17.32
C VAL A 17 8.84 -11.45 18.54
N ARG A 18 10.16 -11.35 18.35
CA ARG A 18 11.17 -11.25 19.42
C ARG A 18 12.27 -10.26 19.03
N GLU A 19 13.08 -9.83 19.99
CA GLU A 19 14.29 -9.01 19.73
C GLU A 19 13.99 -7.71 18.96
N CYS A 20 12.90 -7.06 19.35
CA CYS A 20 12.43 -5.83 18.73
C CYS A 20 12.51 -4.66 19.71
N ILE A 21 12.58 -3.44 19.15
CA ILE A 21 12.29 -2.21 19.90
C ILE A 21 10.77 -2.00 19.92
N VAL A 22 10.19 -1.86 21.11
CA VAL A 22 8.77 -1.60 21.34
C VAL A 22 8.61 -0.25 22.02
N ILE A 23 7.96 0.68 21.33
CA ILE A 23 7.61 1.98 21.92
C ILE A 23 6.27 1.84 22.63
N TRP A 24 6.27 2.10 23.93
CA TRP A 24 5.20 1.78 24.86
C TRP A 24 4.65 3.05 25.52
N PRO A 25 3.33 3.15 25.76
CA PRO A 25 2.76 4.33 26.41
C PRO A 25 3.26 4.44 27.85
N GLU A 26 3.85 5.58 28.21
CA GLU A 26 4.39 5.84 29.55
C GLU A 26 3.34 5.76 30.67
N SER A 27 2.06 5.90 30.32
CA SER A 27 0.91 5.82 31.22
C SER A 27 0.52 4.39 31.62
N LYS A 28 1.14 3.36 31.02
CA LYS A 28 0.80 1.95 31.23
C LYS A 28 1.99 1.16 31.79
N GLU A 29 1.70 0.28 32.74
CA GLU A 29 2.67 -0.67 33.25
C GLU A 29 3.19 -1.58 32.13
N ILE A 30 4.48 -1.89 32.15
CA ILE A 30 5.13 -2.77 31.18
C ILE A 30 4.93 -4.21 31.66
N PRO A 31 4.26 -5.08 30.88
CA PRO A 31 4.17 -6.50 31.22
C PRO A 31 5.56 -7.15 31.23
N SER A 32 5.88 -7.97 32.25
CA SER A 32 7.20 -8.62 32.36
C SER A 32 7.55 -9.46 31.13
N GLU A 33 6.57 -10.21 30.61
CA GLU A 33 6.69 -11.01 29.37
C GLU A 33 7.14 -10.17 28.16
N LEU A 34 6.76 -8.88 28.11
CA LEU A 34 7.16 -7.99 27.03
C LEU A 34 8.64 -7.59 27.16
N SER A 35 9.07 -7.21 28.35
CA SER A 35 10.46 -6.78 28.61
C SER A 35 11.46 -7.94 28.58
N GLU A 36 11.00 -9.17 28.79
CA GLU A 36 11.83 -10.37 28.65
C GLU A 36 12.17 -10.67 27.17
N LEU A 37 11.29 -10.28 26.24
CA LEU A 37 11.44 -10.57 24.81
C LEU A 37 11.94 -9.38 23.98
N HIS A 38 11.83 -8.16 24.50
CA HIS A 38 11.99 -6.93 23.73
C HIS A 38 12.67 -5.81 24.53
N ALA A 39 13.34 -4.91 23.80
CA ALA A 39 13.74 -3.62 24.35
C ALA A 39 12.53 -2.68 24.34
N VAL A 40 12.16 -2.13 25.51
CA VAL A 40 10.97 -1.27 25.66
C VAL A 40 11.41 0.18 25.87
N ILE A 41 10.86 1.09 25.06
CA ILE A 41 11.07 2.55 25.17
C ILE A 41 9.74 3.18 25.57
N LEU A 42 9.70 3.86 26.72
CA LEU A 42 8.51 4.60 27.14
C LEU A 42 8.38 5.91 26.35
N HIS A 43 7.16 6.23 25.93
CA HIS A 43 6.87 7.47 25.23
C HIS A 43 5.43 7.93 25.46
N ARG A 44 5.22 9.24 25.65
CA ARG A 44 3.90 9.84 25.84
C ARG A 44 2.96 9.63 24.65
N GLU A 45 3.49 9.70 23.43
CA GLU A 45 2.76 9.37 22.20
C GLU A 45 3.52 8.30 21.40
N PRO A 46 3.29 7.00 21.62
CA PRO A 46 4.13 5.94 21.06
C PRO A 46 4.31 5.97 19.54
N ARG A 47 3.29 6.43 18.81
CA ARG A 47 3.37 6.57 17.34
C ARG A 47 4.26 7.73 16.90
N LEU A 48 4.33 8.83 17.66
CA LEU A 48 5.31 9.89 17.42
C LEU A 48 6.72 9.40 17.75
N GLY A 49 6.91 8.76 18.90
CA GLY A 49 8.22 8.20 19.27
C GLY A 49 8.75 7.22 18.21
N PHE A 50 7.85 6.48 17.56
CA PHE A 50 8.20 5.63 16.41
C PHE A 50 8.73 6.45 15.24
N ALA A 51 8.02 7.51 14.85
CA ALA A 51 8.47 8.41 13.78
C ALA A 51 9.83 9.06 14.10
N GLU A 52 10.00 9.52 15.35
CA GLU A 52 11.23 10.17 15.81
C GLU A 52 12.42 9.23 15.83
N PHE A 53 12.22 7.97 16.24
CA PHE A 53 13.27 6.96 16.16
C PHE A 53 13.86 6.82 14.75
N PHE A 54 13.02 6.71 13.72
CA PHE A 54 13.51 6.59 12.34
C PHE A 54 14.19 7.87 11.87
N ARG A 55 13.61 9.04 12.17
CA ARG A 55 14.20 10.35 11.85
C ARG A 55 15.58 10.51 12.48
N ASP A 56 15.69 10.28 13.78
CA ASP A 56 16.89 10.59 14.58
C ASP A 56 18.04 9.64 14.25
N ASN A 57 17.74 8.48 13.68
CA ASN A 57 18.73 7.52 13.18
C ASN A 57 18.96 7.61 11.66
N GLY A 58 18.34 8.57 10.96
CA GLY A 58 18.49 8.73 9.51
C GLY A 58 18.01 7.53 8.70
N ILE A 59 17.09 6.72 9.23
CA ILE A 59 16.62 5.50 8.59
C ILE A 59 15.51 5.86 7.60
N THR A 60 15.85 5.80 6.31
CA THR A 60 14.90 5.90 5.20
C THR A 60 14.55 4.51 4.67
N TYR A 61 13.36 4.34 4.10
CA TYR A 61 12.89 3.01 3.74
C TYR A 61 13.38 2.51 2.38
N ASN A 62 13.24 3.30 1.32
CA ASN A 62 13.69 2.87 0.01
C ASN A 62 15.22 2.90 0.02
N ARG A 63 15.83 1.71 -0.08
CA ARG A 63 17.28 1.60 -0.20
C ARG A 63 17.72 2.25 -1.49
N GLU A 64 18.85 2.95 -1.45
CA GLU A 64 19.47 3.38 -2.70
C GLU A 64 19.87 2.13 -3.50
N PRO A 65 19.51 2.07 -4.80
CA PRO A 65 19.90 0.93 -5.63
C PRO A 65 21.43 0.89 -5.71
N VAL A 66 22.01 -0.22 -5.28
CA VAL A 66 23.46 -0.42 -5.29
C VAL A 66 23.98 -0.63 -6.71
N SER A 67 23.20 -1.31 -7.55
CA SER A 67 23.53 -1.55 -8.96
C SER A 67 22.29 -1.99 -9.76
N PHE A 68 22.33 -1.77 -11.08
CA PHE A 68 21.31 -2.21 -12.03
C PHE A 68 21.94 -2.52 -13.38
N LYS A 69 21.23 -3.32 -14.18
CA LYS A 69 21.52 -3.54 -15.61
C LYS A 69 20.47 -2.88 -16.48
N THR A 70 20.87 -2.49 -17.70
CA THR A 70 19.95 -2.00 -18.72
C THR A 70 19.60 -3.12 -19.69
N VAL A 71 18.31 -3.44 -19.82
CA VAL A 71 17.78 -4.46 -20.76
C VAL A 71 16.74 -3.79 -21.65
N ASN A 72 17.01 -3.67 -22.95
CA ASN A 72 16.13 -3.00 -23.91
C ASN A 72 15.66 -1.60 -23.46
N GLY A 73 16.53 -0.86 -22.78
CA GLY A 73 16.24 0.47 -22.23
C GLY A 73 15.51 0.49 -20.89
N ALA A 74 15.14 -0.66 -20.31
CA ALA A 74 14.64 -0.77 -18.95
C ALA A 74 15.79 -0.91 -17.94
N PHE A 75 15.62 -0.38 -16.73
CA PHE A 75 16.57 -0.45 -15.62
C PHE A 75 16.11 -1.52 -14.63
N ILE A 76 16.90 -2.59 -14.49
CA ILE A 76 16.57 -3.73 -13.62
C ILE A 76 17.65 -3.86 -12.56
N CYS A 77 17.28 -3.63 -11.31
CA CYS A 77 18.20 -3.71 -10.18
C CYS A 77 18.59 -5.16 -9.87
N ASP A 78 19.78 -5.33 -9.32
CA ASP A 78 20.25 -6.63 -8.86
C ASP A 78 19.35 -7.14 -7.73
N GLY A 79 18.92 -8.41 -7.83
CA GLY A 79 17.96 -9.04 -6.90
C GLY A 79 16.55 -9.18 -7.45
N ALA A 80 16.16 -8.35 -8.42
CA ALA A 80 14.84 -8.42 -9.05
C ALA A 80 14.62 -9.80 -9.69
N LYS A 81 13.44 -10.40 -9.47
CA LYS A 81 13.06 -11.71 -10.02
C LYS A 81 11.96 -11.52 -11.04
N ILE A 82 12.19 -12.00 -12.27
CA ILE A 82 11.28 -11.79 -13.39
C ILE A 82 11.04 -13.16 -14.05
N GLY A 83 9.76 -13.52 -14.16
CA GLY A 83 9.32 -14.75 -14.81
C GLY A 83 9.54 -14.77 -16.33
N SER A 84 9.14 -15.87 -16.92
CA SER A 84 9.28 -16.15 -18.34
C SER A 84 8.31 -15.33 -19.19
N ASN A 85 8.69 -15.05 -20.44
CA ASN A 85 7.84 -14.39 -21.45
C ASN A 85 7.32 -13.00 -21.06
N CYS A 86 7.96 -12.32 -20.10
CA CYS A 86 7.62 -10.95 -19.76
C CYS A 86 8.06 -9.98 -20.86
N LYS A 87 7.22 -8.98 -21.14
CA LYS A 87 7.53 -7.85 -22.01
C LYS A 87 7.77 -6.63 -21.14
N ILE A 88 9.02 -6.20 -21.06
CA ILE A 88 9.42 -5.03 -20.27
C ILE A 88 9.93 -3.98 -21.24
N PHE A 89 9.28 -2.82 -21.22
CA PHE A 89 9.52 -1.75 -22.17
C PHE A 89 10.52 -0.71 -21.62
N ALA A 90 11.08 0.08 -22.54
CA ALA A 90 12.09 1.08 -22.22
C ALA A 90 11.65 2.07 -21.13
N GLY A 91 12.59 2.53 -20.32
CA GLY A 91 12.33 3.46 -19.23
C GLY A 91 11.63 2.84 -18.01
N ALA A 92 11.22 1.57 -18.06
CA ALA A 92 10.76 0.88 -16.86
C ALA A 92 11.90 0.77 -15.84
N TYR A 93 11.58 0.96 -14.55
CA TYR A 93 12.48 0.77 -13.43
C TYR A 93 11.93 -0.33 -12.52
N ILE A 94 12.75 -1.35 -12.26
CA ILE A 94 12.41 -2.51 -11.44
C ILE A 94 13.41 -2.59 -10.29
N ASP A 95 12.94 -2.37 -9.07
CA ASP A 95 13.74 -2.43 -7.84
C ASP A 95 14.15 -3.88 -7.49
N SER A 96 15.18 -3.99 -6.65
CA SER A 96 15.84 -5.22 -6.20
C SER A 96 14.92 -6.20 -5.45
N GLU A 97 13.88 -5.70 -4.79
CA GLU A 97 12.91 -6.51 -4.04
C GLU A 97 11.67 -6.89 -4.86
N VAL A 98 11.64 -6.52 -6.15
CA VAL A 98 10.50 -6.80 -7.02
C VAL A 98 10.51 -8.24 -7.50
N VAL A 99 9.35 -8.88 -7.45
CA VAL A 99 9.09 -10.20 -8.04
C VAL A 99 7.95 -10.07 -9.04
N ILE A 100 8.19 -10.50 -10.27
CA ILE A 100 7.20 -10.52 -11.37
C ILE A 100 7.04 -11.96 -11.84
N GLY A 101 5.81 -12.44 -11.93
CA GLY A 101 5.45 -13.76 -12.47
C GLY A 101 5.64 -13.84 -13.99
N ASP A 102 5.03 -14.86 -14.60
CA ASP A 102 5.17 -15.14 -16.03
C ASP A 102 4.20 -14.30 -16.89
N ASN A 103 4.54 -14.14 -18.17
CA ASN A 103 3.69 -13.56 -19.21
C ASN A 103 3.18 -12.13 -18.91
N CYS A 104 3.92 -11.34 -18.14
CA CYS A 104 3.51 -9.99 -17.78
C CYS A 104 3.88 -8.95 -18.85
N TYR A 105 3.06 -7.90 -18.96
CA TYR A 105 3.36 -6.69 -19.71
C TYR A 105 3.68 -5.56 -18.74
N ILE A 106 4.90 -5.01 -18.83
CA ILE A 106 5.37 -3.88 -18.04
C ILE A 106 5.68 -2.72 -18.98
N GLY A 107 4.75 -1.77 -19.06
CA GLY A 107 4.77 -0.67 -20.01
C GLY A 107 5.94 0.29 -19.84
N SER A 108 6.13 1.15 -20.84
CA SER A 108 7.19 2.15 -20.86
C SER A 108 7.10 3.08 -19.64
N GLY A 109 8.24 3.36 -19.00
CA GLY A 109 8.32 4.30 -17.88
C GLY A 109 7.72 3.81 -16.54
N VAL A 110 7.19 2.59 -16.46
CA VAL A 110 6.65 2.00 -15.22
C VAL A 110 7.73 1.96 -14.13
N LYS A 111 7.35 2.25 -12.88
CA LYS A 111 8.26 2.17 -11.72
C LYS A 111 7.70 1.21 -10.69
N LEU A 112 8.44 0.14 -10.41
CA LEU A 112 8.15 -0.82 -9.36
C LEU A 112 9.20 -0.63 -8.27
N ILE A 113 8.79 -0.18 -7.09
CA ILE A 113 9.68 0.34 -6.03
C ILE A 113 9.46 -0.43 -4.73
N GLY A 114 10.54 -0.86 -4.08
CA GLY A 114 10.51 -1.65 -2.86
C GLY A 114 9.91 -3.05 -3.06
N SER A 115 9.28 -3.57 -2.00
CA SER A 115 8.66 -4.91 -2.00
C SER A 115 7.37 -4.92 -2.83
N VAL A 116 7.48 -5.23 -4.11
CA VAL A 116 6.34 -5.42 -5.02
C VAL A 116 6.33 -6.85 -5.56
N LYS A 117 5.19 -7.52 -5.43
CA LYS A 117 4.96 -8.86 -5.96
C LYS A 117 3.85 -8.79 -7.00
N ILE A 118 4.12 -9.24 -8.22
CA ILE A 118 3.18 -9.29 -9.33
C ILE A 118 3.04 -10.75 -9.76
N GLY A 119 1.80 -11.22 -9.86
CA GLY A 119 1.46 -12.55 -10.34
C GLY A 119 1.68 -12.73 -11.83
N ASN A 120 1.00 -13.72 -12.41
CA ASN A 120 1.10 -14.08 -13.82
C ASN A 120 0.09 -13.32 -14.67
N ASN A 121 0.39 -13.18 -15.96
CA ASN A 121 -0.51 -12.62 -16.98
C ASN A 121 -1.01 -11.19 -16.65
N CYS A 122 -0.23 -10.43 -15.89
CA CYS A 122 -0.58 -9.07 -15.50
C CYS A 122 -0.24 -8.06 -16.59
N ILE A 123 -1.01 -6.97 -16.66
CA ILE A 123 -0.74 -5.85 -17.55
C ILE A 123 -0.61 -4.58 -16.72
N ILE A 124 0.59 -4.00 -16.68
CA ILE A 124 0.86 -2.71 -16.05
C ILE A 124 1.20 -1.71 -17.15
N ARG A 125 0.32 -0.75 -17.37
CA ARG A 125 0.43 0.25 -18.44
C ARG A 125 1.39 1.38 -18.09
N GLU A 126 1.65 2.20 -19.09
CA GLU A 126 2.75 3.16 -19.15
C GLU A 126 2.75 4.17 -18.00
N ASN A 127 3.96 4.50 -17.52
CA ASN A 127 4.21 5.51 -16.48
C ASN A 127 3.50 5.28 -15.12
N THR A 128 2.95 4.09 -14.89
CA THR A 128 2.39 3.70 -13.59
C THR A 128 3.48 3.52 -12.55
N VAL A 129 3.19 3.93 -11.30
CA VAL A 129 4.11 3.82 -10.16
C VAL A 129 3.48 2.91 -9.11
N ILE A 130 4.20 1.86 -8.73
CA ILE A 130 3.74 0.86 -7.76
C ILE A 130 4.78 0.73 -6.66
N GLY A 131 4.33 0.82 -5.42
CA GLY A 131 5.16 0.71 -4.23
C GLY A 131 5.69 2.05 -3.71
N SER A 132 5.17 3.18 -4.18
CA SER A 132 5.54 4.49 -3.64
C SER A 132 5.08 4.65 -2.19
N ASP A 133 5.85 5.38 -1.39
CA ASP A 133 5.43 5.78 -0.05
C ASP A 133 4.20 6.70 -0.11
N GLY A 134 3.24 6.46 0.78
CA GLY A 134 2.16 7.39 1.09
C GLY A 134 2.57 8.46 2.10
N LEU A 135 1.68 9.43 2.33
CA LEU A 135 1.90 10.51 3.29
C LEU A 135 1.50 10.08 4.71
N THR A 136 2.36 9.34 5.41
CA THR A 136 2.14 9.01 6.84
C THR A 136 3.01 9.90 7.71
N THR A 137 2.39 10.75 8.54
CA THR A 137 3.14 11.73 9.34
C THR A 137 2.56 11.92 10.75
N ARG A 138 3.37 12.53 11.62
CA ARG A 138 2.98 13.12 12.91
C ARG A 138 3.51 14.53 13.03
N ARG A 139 3.01 15.28 14.01
CA ARG A 139 3.58 16.56 14.41
C ARG A 139 4.28 16.41 15.74
N ASP A 140 5.50 16.91 15.84
CA ASP A 140 6.20 16.99 17.11
C ASP A 140 5.60 18.10 18.01
N LYS A 141 6.14 18.25 19.21
CA LYS A 141 5.72 19.29 20.18
C LYS A 141 5.82 20.74 19.67
N ASN A 142 6.63 20.98 18.63
CA ASN A 142 6.81 22.28 17.99
C ASN A 142 5.94 22.43 16.72
N GLY A 143 5.11 21.43 16.41
CA GLY A 143 4.26 21.40 15.21
C GLY A 143 4.97 20.98 13.92
N LYS A 144 6.27 20.62 13.99
CA LYS A 144 7.04 20.18 12.82
C LYS A 144 6.59 18.79 12.39
N ILE A 145 6.49 18.59 11.07
CA ILE A 145 6.09 17.32 10.48
C ILE A 145 7.23 16.30 10.64
N VAL A 146 6.90 15.11 11.13
CA VAL A 146 7.78 13.95 11.25
C VAL A 146 7.17 12.82 10.43
N THR A 147 7.93 12.30 9.46
CA THR A 147 7.49 11.21 8.59
C THR A 147 7.53 9.88 9.33
N ILE A 148 6.52 9.05 9.11
CA ILE A 148 6.49 7.65 9.54
C ILE A 148 6.79 6.79 8.31
N PRO A 149 7.85 5.97 8.35
CA PRO A 149 8.15 5.04 7.26
C PRO A 149 7.06 3.97 7.10
N GLN A 150 6.91 3.48 5.86
CA GLN A 150 5.98 2.42 5.50
C GLN A 150 6.75 1.15 5.16
N PHE A 151 6.37 0.03 5.77
CA PHE A 151 7.09 -1.26 5.74
C PHE A 151 6.37 -2.36 4.95
N GLY A 152 5.12 -2.13 4.58
CA GLY A 152 4.39 -3.07 3.74
C GLY A 152 4.86 -2.99 2.30
N GLY A 153 4.37 -3.92 1.49
CA GLY A 153 4.58 -3.96 0.06
C GLY A 153 3.33 -3.66 -0.75
N VAL A 154 3.39 -4.07 -2.01
CA VAL A 154 2.22 -4.21 -2.89
C VAL A 154 2.19 -5.63 -3.42
N THR A 155 1.05 -6.29 -3.31
CA THR A 155 0.80 -7.59 -3.93
C THR A 155 -0.28 -7.43 -5.01
N ILE A 156 0.06 -7.83 -6.23
CA ILE A 156 -0.83 -7.88 -7.38
C ILE A 156 -0.93 -9.33 -7.79
N GLU A 157 -2.13 -9.91 -7.73
CA GLU A 157 -2.35 -11.31 -8.09
C GLU A 157 -2.50 -11.51 -9.61
N ASP A 158 -2.80 -12.74 -10.02
CA ASP A 158 -2.84 -13.14 -11.42
C ASP A 158 -3.95 -12.42 -12.22
N ASN A 159 -3.68 -12.20 -13.51
CA ASN A 159 -4.63 -11.64 -14.48
C ASN A 159 -5.13 -10.23 -14.16
N VAL A 160 -4.40 -9.47 -13.33
CA VAL A 160 -4.73 -8.07 -13.02
C VAL A 160 -4.29 -7.13 -14.13
N GLN A 161 -5.09 -6.09 -14.39
CA GLN A 161 -4.74 -5.02 -15.32
C GLN A 161 -4.74 -3.66 -14.60
N ILE A 162 -3.65 -2.91 -14.73
CA ILE A 162 -3.47 -1.57 -14.18
C ILE A 162 -3.23 -0.60 -15.34
N GLY A 163 -4.07 0.41 -15.45
CA GLY A 163 -4.02 1.48 -16.44
C GLY A 163 -2.80 2.38 -16.26
N ALA A 164 -2.58 3.25 -17.25
CA ALA A 164 -1.45 4.16 -17.33
C ALA A 164 -1.61 5.28 -16.30
N LEU A 165 -0.48 5.87 -15.89
CA LEU A 165 -0.45 7.00 -14.95
C LEU A 165 -1.13 6.72 -13.59
N THR A 166 -1.34 5.46 -13.25
CA THR A 166 -1.89 5.07 -11.96
C THR A 166 -0.79 5.03 -10.91
N VAL A 167 -1.14 5.39 -9.68
CA VAL A 167 -0.24 5.30 -8.52
C VAL A 167 -0.83 4.35 -7.50
N ILE A 168 -0.05 3.33 -7.11
CA ILE A 168 -0.40 2.37 -6.08
C ILE A 168 0.63 2.49 -4.96
N GLY A 169 0.20 3.03 -3.82
CA GLY A 169 1.02 3.14 -2.64
C GLY A 169 1.22 1.77 -1.97
N LYS A 170 2.43 1.50 -1.48
CA LYS A 170 2.66 0.32 -0.62
C LYS A 170 1.94 0.50 0.71
N GLY A 171 1.66 -0.61 1.37
CA GLY A 171 1.00 -0.54 2.66
C GLY A 171 1.93 -0.08 3.78
N ALA A 172 1.35 0.42 4.88
CA ALA A 172 2.12 0.93 6.01
C ALA A 172 2.83 -0.17 6.81
N ILE A 173 2.15 -1.32 6.99
CA ILE A 173 2.67 -2.52 7.67
C ILE A 173 2.29 -3.75 6.83
N ASP A 174 0.99 -3.99 6.66
CA ASP A 174 0.48 -4.98 5.71
C ASP A 174 0.59 -4.44 4.28
N ASP A 175 0.43 -5.30 3.28
CA ASP A 175 0.49 -4.91 1.87
C ASP A 175 -0.79 -4.18 1.41
N THR A 176 -0.64 -3.34 0.38
CA THR A 176 -1.76 -3.02 -0.53
C THR A 176 -1.95 -4.19 -1.47
N VAL A 177 -3.19 -4.68 -1.65
CA VAL A 177 -3.44 -5.90 -2.43
C VAL A 177 -4.48 -5.65 -3.51
N ILE A 178 -4.17 -6.10 -4.73
CA ILE A 178 -5.12 -6.15 -5.85
C ILE A 178 -5.30 -7.62 -6.23
N HIS A 179 -6.48 -8.15 -5.92
CA HIS A 179 -6.80 -9.55 -6.13
C HIS A 179 -7.08 -9.88 -7.60
N SER A 180 -7.03 -11.17 -7.88
CA SER A 180 -7.02 -11.76 -9.21
C SER A 180 -8.18 -11.27 -10.09
N GLY A 181 -7.89 -11.06 -11.38
CA GLY A 181 -8.88 -10.66 -12.40
C GLY A 181 -9.34 -9.19 -12.36
N SER A 182 -8.99 -8.45 -11.31
CA SER A 182 -9.36 -7.05 -11.13
C SER A 182 -8.71 -6.12 -12.15
N ARG A 183 -9.39 -5.01 -12.43
CA ARG A 183 -8.92 -3.99 -13.38
C ARG A 183 -9.01 -2.62 -12.76
N VAL A 184 -7.87 -1.94 -12.70
CA VAL A 184 -7.76 -0.53 -12.35
C VAL A 184 -7.44 0.24 -13.62
N ASP A 185 -8.26 1.20 -13.96
CA ASP A 185 -8.11 2.01 -15.17
C ASP A 185 -7.02 3.09 -14.98
N ASN A 186 -6.89 3.98 -15.95
CA ASN A 186 -5.86 5.02 -16.00
C ASN A 186 -6.09 6.09 -14.91
N SER A 187 -4.98 6.73 -14.51
CA SER A 187 -4.98 7.91 -13.63
C SER A 187 -5.67 7.69 -12.28
N CYS A 188 -5.71 6.45 -11.78
CA CYS A 188 -6.23 6.16 -10.45
C CYS A 188 -5.17 6.41 -9.36
N PHE A 189 -5.63 6.74 -8.15
CA PHE A 189 -4.78 6.79 -6.97
C PHE A 189 -5.26 5.78 -5.93
N ILE A 190 -4.47 4.73 -5.72
CA ILE A 190 -4.72 3.67 -4.75
C ILE A 190 -3.75 3.85 -3.59
N SER A 191 -4.26 4.28 -2.44
CA SER A 191 -3.43 4.56 -1.26
C SER A 191 -2.95 3.28 -0.56
N HIS A 192 -2.17 3.46 0.51
CA HIS A 192 -1.61 2.39 1.32
C HIS A 192 -2.69 1.48 1.93
N ASN A 193 -2.40 0.17 2.01
CA ASN A 193 -3.24 -0.86 2.62
C ASN A 193 -4.61 -1.07 1.96
N VAL A 194 -4.86 -0.48 0.79
CA VAL A 194 -6.11 -0.73 0.06
C VAL A 194 -6.19 -2.20 -0.35
N GLN A 195 -7.39 -2.77 -0.26
CA GLN A 195 -7.68 -4.15 -0.68
C GLN A 195 -8.74 -4.13 -1.78
N ILE A 196 -8.38 -4.48 -3.01
CA ILE A 196 -9.32 -4.57 -4.14
C ILE A 196 -9.66 -6.05 -4.34
N GLY A 197 -10.91 -6.42 -4.05
CA GLY A 197 -11.41 -7.80 -4.16
C GLY A 197 -11.41 -8.34 -5.60
N GLU A 198 -11.46 -9.66 -5.76
CA GLU A 198 -11.41 -10.37 -7.06
C GLU A 198 -12.42 -9.83 -8.07
N ASP A 199 -12.03 -9.79 -9.35
CA ASP A 199 -12.86 -9.34 -10.48
C ASP A 199 -13.51 -7.96 -10.30
N THR A 200 -12.91 -7.09 -9.47
CA THR A 200 -13.40 -5.73 -9.24
C THR A 200 -12.93 -4.78 -10.33
N LEU A 201 -13.81 -3.85 -10.72
CA LEU A 201 -13.49 -2.80 -11.68
C LEU A 201 -13.37 -1.45 -10.96
N VAL A 202 -12.24 -0.78 -11.15
CA VAL A 202 -11.96 0.58 -10.69
C VAL A 202 -11.72 1.45 -11.91
N VAL A 203 -12.71 2.26 -12.26
CA VAL A 203 -12.71 3.10 -13.47
C VAL A 203 -11.91 4.38 -13.23
N GLY A 204 -11.42 4.98 -14.32
CA GLY A 204 -10.37 5.99 -14.31
C GLY A 204 -10.64 7.19 -13.41
N GLU A 205 -9.55 7.82 -12.95
CA GLU A 205 -9.56 8.98 -12.05
C GLU A 205 -10.21 8.71 -10.68
N THR A 206 -10.36 7.43 -10.29
CA THR A 206 -10.84 7.06 -8.96
C THR A 206 -9.73 7.19 -7.91
N ILE A 207 -10.09 7.70 -6.74
CA ILE A 207 -9.23 7.79 -5.55
C ILE A 207 -9.74 6.83 -4.47
N MET A 208 -8.88 5.93 -4.02
CA MET A 208 -9.12 5.07 -2.86
C MET A 208 -8.14 5.42 -1.74
N PHE A 209 -8.65 6.03 -0.65
CA PHE A 209 -7.81 6.39 0.50
C PHE A 209 -7.44 5.17 1.35
N GLY A 210 -6.48 5.38 2.27
CA GLY A 210 -5.78 4.31 2.96
C GLY A 210 -6.72 3.32 3.66
N SER A 211 -6.35 2.04 3.63
CA SER A 211 -7.11 0.97 4.31
C SER A 211 -8.59 0.86 3.89
N SER A 212 -9.02 1.49 2.80
CA SER A 212 -10.32 1.21 2.18
C SER A 212 -10.28 -0.13 1.44
N SER A 213 -11.43 -0.73 1.21
CA SER A 213 -11.51 -2.04 0.57
C SER A 213 -12.75 -2.23 -0.28
N THR A 214 -12.69 -3.22 -1.18
CA THR A 214 -13.86 -3.75 -1.89
C THR A 214 -14.02 -5.24 -1.65
N GLY A 215 -15.26 -5.72 -1.64
CA GLY A 215 -15.58 -7.11 -1.88
C GLY A 215 -15.34 -7.52 -3.33
N LYS A 216 -15.69 -8.76 -3.67
CA LYS A 216 -15.54 -9.29 -5.04
C LYS A 216 -16.50 -8.59 -6.00
N GLN A 217 -16.13 -8.50 -7.27
CA GLN A 217 -17.00 -8.05 -8.36
C GLN A 217 -17.64 -6.67 -8.12
N ALA A 218 -17.03 -5.82 -7.30
CA ALA A 218 -17.50 -4.46 -7.10
C ALA A 218 -17.23 -3.64 -8.37
N TYR A 219 -18.05 -2.60 -8.58
CA TYR A 219 -17.89 -1.69 -9.70
C TYR A 219 -17.77 -0.25 -9.19
N ILE A 220 -16.58 0.32 -9.28
CA ILE A 220 -16.32 1.69 -8.87
C ILE A 220 -16.20 2.55 -10.12
N SER A 221 -17.24 3.34 -10.40
CA SER A 221 -17.29 4.20 -11.59
C SER A 221 -16.28 5.34 -11.50
N GLY A 222 -15.95 5.93 -12.65
CA GLY A 222 -14.88 6.93 -12.76
C GLY A 222 -15.09 8.17 -11.89
N ASN A 223 -13.98 8.81 -11.56
CA ASN A 223 -13.94 10.03 -10.74
C ASN A 223 -14.61 9.87 -9.35
N SER A 224 -14.65 8.66 -8.82
CA SER A 224 -15.14 8.38 -7.45
C SER A 224 -14.04 8.60 -6.41
N THR A 225 -14.44 8.93 -5.19
CA THR A 225 -13.53 9.04 -4.04
C THR A 225 -14.03 8.18 -2.87
N ILE A 226 -13.21 7.22 -2.44
CA ILE A 226 -13.51 6.33 -1.31
C ILE A 226 -12.69 6.78 -0.10
N ARG A 227 -13.38 7.14 1.01
CA ARG A 227 -12.74 7.60 2.25
C ARG A 227 -11.91 6.49 2.90
N GLU A 228 -10.89 6.89 3.66
CA GLU A 228 -10.04 6.01 4.46
C GLU A 228 -10.86 5.04 5.33
N GLY A 229 -10.47 3.78 5.35
CA GLY A 229 -11.09 2.73 6.18
C GLY A 229 -12.50 2.32 5.80
N ILE A 230 -13.01 2.76 4.64
CA ILE A 230 -14.36 2.39 4.17
C ILE A 230 -14.32 1.08 3.38
N ALA A 231 -15.19 0.15 3.75
CA ALA A 231 -15.44 -1.08 3.02
C ALA A 231 -16.61 -0.92 2.03
N ILE A 232 -16.38 -1.32 0.79
CA ILE A 232 -17.38 -1.45 -0.27
C ILE A 232 -17.73 -2.93 -0.41
N GLY A 233 -19.01 -3.27 -0.35
CA GLY A 233 -19.48 -4.66 -0.40
C GLY A 233 -19.22 -5.37 -1.73
N GLU A 234 -19.34 -6.69 -1.71
CA GLU A 234 -19.34 -7.54 -2.91
C GLU A 234 -20.45 -7.11 -3.87
N LYS A 235 -20.16 -7.03 -5.17
CA LYS A 235 -21.12 -6.64 -6.23
C LYS A 235 -21.77 -5.27 -6.03
N ALA A 236 -21.24 -4.43 -5.14
CA ALA A 236 -21.72 -3.07 -4.97
C ALA A 236 -21.32 -2.20 -6.17
N LEU A 237 -22.18 -1.25 -6.53
CA LEU A 237 -21.93 -0.28 -7.60
C LEU A 237 -21.82 1.13 -7.00
N ILE A 238 -20.65 1.73 -7.19
CA ILE A 238 -20.41 3.14 -6.89
C ILE A 238 -20.61 3.92 -8.19
N GLY A 239 -21.59 4.81 -8.21
CA GLY A 239 -21.89 5.66 -9.36
C GLY A 239 -20.82 6.72 -9.58
N MET A 240 -20.70 7.19 -10.83
CA MET A 240 -19.70 8.17 -11.26
C MET A 240 -19.68 9.42 -10.36
N GLY A 241 -18.49 9.91 -10.02
CA GLY A 241 -18.32 11.15 -9.26
C GLY A 241 -18.64 11.04 -7.76
N SER A 242 -18.98 9.86 -7.23
CA SER A 242 -19.45 9.73 -5.84
C SER A 242 -18.34 9.91 -4.82
N VAL A 243 -18.66 10.54 -3.68
CA VAL A 243 -17.80 10.60 -2.50
C VAL A 243 -18.35 9.67 -1.42
N VAL A 244 -17.70 8.53 -1.22
CA VAL A 244 -18.18 7.48 -0.31
C VAL A 244 -17.53 7.64 1.06
N VAL A 245 -18.34 8.05 2.04
CA VAL A 245 -17.89 8.36 3.42
C VAL A 245 -18.39 7.35 4.47
N LYS A 246 -19.16 6.34 4.07
CA LYS A 246 -19.70 5.28 4.93
C LYS A 246 -19.58 3.92 4.23
N PRO A 247 -19.49 2.81 4.97
CA PRO A 247 -19.49 1.47 4.39
C PRO A 247 -20.71 1.24 3.48
N VAL A 248 -20.50 0.51 2.40
CA VAL A 248 -21.54 0.19 1.41
C VAL A 248 -21.83 -1.31 1.48
N PRO A 249 -23.09 -1.73 1.70
CA PRO A 249 -23.46 -3.14 1.75
C PRO A 249 -23.26 -3.86 0.41
N ASP A 250 -23.22 -5.19 0.47
CA ASP A 250 -23.17 -6.05 -0.72
C ASP A 250 -24.36 -5.80 -1.65
N GLY A 251 -24.10 -5.79 -2.96
CA GLY A 251 -25.08 -5.58 -4.02
C GLY A 251 -25.72 -4.19 -4.05
N ALA A 252 -25.34 -3.29 -3.14
CA ALA A 252 -25.93 -1.97 -3.06
C ALA A 252 -25.44 -1.09 -4.21
N VAL A 253 -26.34 -0.23 -4.70
CA VAL A 253 -26.02 0.83 -5.66
C VAL A 253 -26.04 2.16 -4.92
N VAL A 254 -24.91 2.86 -4.87
CA VAL A 254 -24.80 4.21 -4.29
C VAL A 254 -24.28 5.18 -5.36
N LYS A 255 -24.89 6.35 -5.49
CA LYS A 255 -24.53 7.34 -6.53
C LYS A 255 -24.82 8.77 -6.07
N GLY A 256 -24.11 9.75 -6.66
CA GLY A 256 -24.52 11.16 -6.69
C GLY A 256 -23.35 12.16 -6.78
N ASN A 257 -23.39 13.09 -7.75
CA ASN A 257 -22.58 14.33 -7.79
C ASN A 257 -23.01 15.31 -8.92
N PRO A 258 -23.65 16.45 -8.60
CA PRO A 258 -25.09 16.35 -8.42
C PRO A 258 -25.70 15.73 -9.69
N ALA A 259 -26.21 14.51 -9.63
CA ALA A 259 -27.08 14.03 -10.69
C ALA A 259 -28.24 13.33 -9.99
N LYS A 260 -29.41 13.97 -10.05
CA LYS A 260 -30.65 13.61 -9.35
C LYS A 260 -31.13 12.20 -9.71
#